data_AF-A0A7V2DDA4-F1
#
_entry.id   AF-A0A7V2DDA4-F1
#
_cell.length_a   1.000
_cell.length_b   1.000
_cell.length_c   1.000
_cell.angle_alpha   90.00
_cell.angle_beta   90.00
_cell.angle_gamma   90.00
#
_symmetry.space_group_name_H-M   'P 1'
#
loop_
_entity.id
_entity.type
_entity.pdbx_description
1 polymer ?
#
loop_
_entity_poly.entity_id
_entity_poly.type
_entity_poly.pdbx_seq_one_letter_code
_entity_poly.pdbx_strand_id
1 'polypeptide(L)'
;MSEFSANMGTATVQKCSKKESAGKDDTAVKSRTAAKSKKPATSAKKPKKSDTKKTEKTPSKKASTAKGKQKKAPGKTSGGKGAGKKKPSNVGSRQRMHTKAMQYRFLEALVNNRFCIYKACKAAGIGRQSFYDWKKIDAEFREKYEDVLEARIDAWEAALHRNIMVGSDVSIIFGLKTKGRRRGYGDKPMPSKEAVVIITDLLAETITTKEAAYRLYMIGEKIPDAMKIELEKTPVPEPEPDLPPAIEDDELERKYQEQMAKQDQQRDTWLPGRREEVKAIKGELKDQDSFSPEAVKETNR
;
A
#
# COMPACT_ATOMS: atom_id res chain seq x y z
N MET A 1 13.87 27.08 55.34
CA MET A 1 12.90 25.98 55.54
C MET A 1 13.30 24.85 54.60
N SER A 2 13.48 23.62 55.13
CA SER A 2 13.58 22.30 54.44
C SER A 2 14.25 22.26 53.05
N GLU A 3 15.49 21.77 52.86
CA GLU A 3 16.03 20.40 53.09
C GLU A 3 15.50 19.30 52.13
N PHE A 4 16.35 18.28 51.95
CA PHE A 4 16.26 17.08 51.09
C PHE A 4 16.49 17.26 49.58
N SER A 5 17.24 16.39 48.89
CA SER A 5 18.34 15.48 49.30
C SER A 5 19.06 15.01 48.03
N ALA A 6 20.36 14.72 48.10
CA ALA A 6 21.06 14.00 47.04
C ALA A 6 20.61 12.53 46.96
N ASN A 7 20.80 11.89 45.80
CA ASN A 7 21.50 10.60 45.78
C ASN A 7 22.22 10.34 44.44
N MET A 8 23.39 9.70 44.52
CA MET A 8 24.14 9.14 43.38
C MET A 8 23.71 7.67 43.15
N GLY A 9 24.13 7.03 42.04
CA GLY A 9 23.87 5.59 41.88
C GLY A 9 24.26 4.97 40.53
N THR A 10 25.56 4.72 40.35
CA THR A 10 26.18 3.92 39.28
C THR A 10 25.59 2.49 39.10
N ALA A 11 25.37 2.05 37.85
CA ALA A 11 25.51 0.66 37.36
C ALA A 11 25.09 0.55 35.87
N THR A 12 25.57 -0.35 35.00
CA THR A 12 26.83 -1.11 34.88
C THR A 12 26.96 -1.54 33.41
N VAL A 13 28.10 -1.30 32.76
CA VAL A 13 28.33 -1.77 31.37
C VAL A 13 28.69 -3.25 31.38
N GLN A 14 27.76 -4.12 30.94
CA GLN A 14 28.01 -5.55 30.88
C GLN A 14 28.71 -5.95 29.58
N LYS A 15 30.04 -6.11 29.65
CA LYS A 15 30.85 -6.76 28.62
C LYS A 15 30.36 -8.20 28.42
N CYS A 16 30.09 -8.59 27.16
CA CYS A 16 29.96 -10.00 26.79
C CYS A 16 31.26 -10.45 26.12
N SER A 17 32.12 -11.11 26.89
CA SER A 17 33.46 -11.54 26.44
C SER A 17 33.44 -12.94 25.82
N LYS A 18 33.81 -13.00 24.55
CA LYS A 18 34.73 -13.98 23.93
C LYS A 18 34.99 -15.27 24.72
N LYS A 19 34.59 -16.42 24.14
CA LYS A 19 35.28 -17.70 24.34
C LYS A 19 35.60 -18.33 22.98
N GLU A 20 36.89 -18.45 22.72
CA GLU A 20 37.43 -19.36 21.72
C GLU A 20 37.50 -20.78 22.32
N SER A 21 37.34 -21.79 21.49
CA SER A 21 38.01 -23.07 21.66
C SER A 21 38.25 -23.71 20.30
N ALA A 22 39.52 -23.95 19.96
CA ALA A 22 39.93 -24.82 18.87
C ALA A 22 39.30 -26.24 19.04
N GLY A 23 39.14 -27.07 18.01
CA GLY A 23 39.69 -27.03 16.66
C GLY A 23 40.46 -28.33 16.39
N LYS A 24 40.27 -28.93 15.22
CA LYS A 24 41.20 -29.87 14.59
C LYS A 24 40.80 -30.18 13.15
N ASP A 25 41.82 -30.37 12.34
CA ASP A 25 41.82 -30.60 10.90
C ASP A 25 41.35 -32.02 10.56
N ASP A 26 40.87 -32.24 9.33
CA ASP A 26 41.67 -33.02 8.38
C ASP A 26 41.10 -33.05 6.95
N THR A 27 42.00 -33.24 5.99
CA THR A 27 41.81 -33.16 4.54
C THR A 27 41.01 -34.33 3.93
N ALA A 28 40.21 -34.07 2.89
CA ALA A 28 39.95 -35.05 1.83
C ALA A 28 39.54 -34.43 0.48
N VAL A 29 40.43 -34.54 -0.51
CA VAL A 29 40.19 -34.23 -1.93
C VAL A 29 39.27 -35.26 -2.59
N LYS A 30 38.30 -34.83 -3.42
CA LYS A 30 38.03 -35.47 -4.74
C LYS A 30 37.13 -34.67 -5.68
N SER A 31 37.64 -34.52 -6.90
CA SER A 31 36.97 -34.02 -8.10
C SER A 31 36.14 -35.10 -8.79
N ARG A 32 35.16 -34.67 -9.62
CA ARG A 32 34.70 -35.24 -10.93
C ARG A 32 33.38 -34.56 -11.31
N THR A 33 33.32 -33.70 -12.32
CA THR A 33 33.24 -34.00 -13.77
C THR A 33 32.16 -35.02 -14.17
N ALA A 34 31.07 -34.55 -14.78
CA ALA A 34 30.50 -35.13 -16.02
C ALA A 34 29.25 -34.35 -16.48
N ALA A 35 29.35 -33.69 -17.65
CA ALA A 35 28.19 -33.37 -18.47
C ALA A 35 28.00 -34.49 -19.51
N LYS A 36 26.76 -34.93 -19.80
CA LYS A 36 26.30 -35.24 -21.17
C LYS A 36 24.80 -35.61 -21.27
N SER A 37 24.04 -34.83 -22.06
CA SER A 37 22.94 -35.26 -22.97
C SER A 37 21.74 -36.07 -22.42
N LYS A 38 20.48 -35.87 -22.83
CA LYS A 38 19.94 -36.04 -24.21
C LYS A 38 18.44 -35.69 -24.18
N LYS A 39 17.91 -35.05 -25.23
CA LYS A 39 16.48 -35.20 -25.60
C LYS A 39 16.27 -36.60 -26.20
N PRO A 40 15.04 -37.12 -26.17
CA PRO A 40 14.33 -37.26 -27.44
C PRO A 40 12.87 -36.77 -27.37
N ALA A 41 12.17 -36.86 -28.50
CA ALA A 41 10.81 -36.35 -28.68
C ALA A 41 9.83 -37.45 -29.14
N THR A 42 8.56 -37.05 -29.23
CA THR A 42 7.46 -37.58 -30.06
C THR A 42 6.42 -38.56 -29.47
N SER A 43 5.16 -38.19 -29.75
CA SER A 43 4.02 -39.03 -30.16
C SER A 43 3.03 -39.63 -29.13
N ALA A 44 1.82 -39.05 -29.16
CA ALA A 44 0.48 -39.66 -29.11
C ALA A 44 0.05 -40.60 -27.97
N LYS A 45 -1.13 -40.31 -27.36
CA LYS A 45 -2.41 -41.06 -27.59
C LYS A 45 -3.61 -40.54 -26.76
N LYS A 46 -4.50 -39.77 -27.42
CA LYS A 46 -5.99 -39.77 -27.30
C LYS A 46 -6.69 -39.58 -25.91
N PRO A 47 -7.36 -38.43 -25.66
CA PRO A 47 -8.44 -38.34 -24.67
C PRO A 47 -9.78 -38.89 -25.22
N LYS A 48 -10.69 -39.32 -24.32
CA LYS A 48 -12.09 -39.65 -24.64
C LYS A 48 -13.02 -38.64 -23.96
N LYS A 49 -14.03 -38.17 -24.71
CA LYS A 49 -15.46 -37.91 -24.37
C LYS A 49 -15.80 -37.38 -22.95
N SER A 50 -16.67 -36.40 -22.78
CA SER A 50 -17.69 -35.83 -23.69
C SER A 50 -18.31 -34.57 -23.08
N ASP A 51 -18.67 -33.59 -23.91
CA ASP A 51 -19.89 -32.80 -23.72
C ASP A 51 -20.24 -32.02 -25.00
N THR A 52 -21.38 -32.32 -25.61
CA THR A 52 -21.95 -31.54 -26.72
C THR A 52 -23.44 -31.33 -26.50
N LYS A 53 -23.79 -30.11 -26.12
CA LYS A 53 -25.15 -29.63 -25.86
C LYS A 53 -25.72 -28.97 -27.11
N LYS A 54 -26.86 -29.45 -27.64
CA LYS A 54 -27.68 -28.68 -28.60
C LYS A 54 -29.15 -29.16 -28.60
N THR A 55 -30.07 -28.19 -28.52
CA THR A 55 -31.39 -28.06 -29.23
C THR A 55 -32.31 -29.29 -29.41
N GLU A 56 -33.65 -29.23 -29.33
CA GLU A 56 -34.60 -28.09 -29.41
C GLU A 56 -36.03 -28.52 -28.97
N LYS A 57 -36.92 -27.52 -28.77
CA LYS A 57 -38.40 -27.50 -28.97
C LYS A 57 -39.36 -28.51 -28.30
N THR A 58 -40.30 -27.90 -27.56
CA THR A 58 -41.72 -28.24 -27.26
C THR A 58 -42.59 -28.49 -28.53
N PRO A 59 -43.91 -28.85 -28.48
CA PRO A 59 -44.87 -28.96 -27.34
C PRO A 59 -45.82 -30.20 -27.35
N SER A 60 -46.86 -30.17 -26.48
CA SER A 60 -48.30 -30.49 -26.79
C SER A 60 -49.01 -31.73 -26.15
N LYS A 61 -50.00 -31.42 -25.29
CA LYS A 61 -51.40 -31.95 -25.16
C LYS A 61 -51.75 -33.26 -24.40
N LYS A 62 -52.65 -33.03 -23.40
CA LYS A 62 -54.01 -33.63 -23.17
C LYS A 62 -54.21 -34.95 -22.39
N ALA A 63 -55.36 -34.96 -21.69
CA ALA A 63 -56.18 -36.09 -21.22
C ALA A 63 -55.64 -36.93 -20.04
N SER A 64 -56.45 -37.52 -19.13
CA SER A 64 -57.91 -37.39 -18.88
C SER A 64 -58.34 -38.00 -17.52
N THR A 65 -59.41 -37.44 -16.94
CA THR A 65 -60.51 -38.11 -16.22
C THR A 65 -60.28 -39.39 -15.39
N ALA A 66 -60.59 -39.33 -14.08
CA ALA A 66 -61.26 -40.41 -13.35
C ALA A 66 -62.14 -39.86 -12.21
N LYS A 67 -63.28 -40.51 -11.94
CA LYS A 67 -64.39 -39.99 -11.11
C LYS A 67 -64.84 -41.04 -10.10
N GLY A 68 -64.56 -40.82 -8.80
CA GLY A 68 -64.93 -41.74 -7.72
C GLY A 68 -65.99 -41.16 -6.78
N LYS A 69 -67.23 -41.64 -6.87
CA LYS A 69 -68.29 -41.41 -5.85
C LYS A 69 -68.30 -42.57 -4.87
N GLN A 70 -68.43 -42.29 -3.57
CA GLN A 70 -69.18 -43.17 -2.67
C GLN A 70 -70.07 -42.35 -1.72
N LYS A 71 -71.23 -42.94 -1.37
CA LYS A 71 -72.31 -42.31 -0.61
C LYS A 71 -72.25 -42.76 0.86
N LYS A 72 -72.71 -41.92 1.79
CA LYS A 72 -73.50 -42.35 2.96
C LYS A 72 -74.54 -41.29 3.30
N ALA A 73 -75.68 -41.74 3.82
CA ALA A 73 -76.83 -40.94 4.22
C ALA A 73 -77.31 -41.42 5.62
N PRO A 74 -78.46 -41.00 6.16
CA PRO A 74 -78.54 -39.79 6.98
C PRO A 74 -79.08 -40.06 8.41
N GLY A 75 -78.98 -39.06 9.29
CA GLY A 75 -79.64 -39.07 10.61
C GLY A 75 -80.19 -37.69 11.00
N LYS A 76 -81.49 -37.61 11.30
CA LYS A 76 -82.15 -36.54 12.08
C LYS A 76 -82.01 -36.91 13.59
N THR A 77 -82.30 -36.13 14.65
CA THR A 77 -82.77 -34.75 14.96
C THR A 77 -81.80 -34.16 16.03
N SER A 78 -81.92 -32.98 16.66
CA SER A 78 -82.97 -31.94 16.86
C SER A 78 -82.31 -30.53 16.71
N GLY A 79 -82.78 -29.36 17.16
CA GLY A 79 -83.93 -28.88 17.95
C GLY A 79 -83.51 -28.19 19.27
N GLY A 80 -83.24 -26.88 19.24
CA GLY A 80 -82.85 -26.09 20.42
C GLY A 80 -82.50 -24.61 20.13
N LYS A 81 -83.50 -23.74 19.97
CA LYS A 81 -83.30 -22.28 19.85
C LYS A 81 -83.02 -21.66 21.22
N GLY A 82 -81.79 -21.18 21.44
CA GLY A 82 -81.43 -20.35 22.60
C GLY A 82 -80.81 -19.03 22.13
N ALA A 83 -81.61 -17.98 21.98
CA ALA A 83 -81.16 -16.66 21.51
C ALA A 83 -80.46 -15.85 22.62
N GLY A 84 -79.35 -16.38 23.16
CA GLY A 84 -78.48 -15.64 24.05
C GLY A 84 -77.69 -14.58 23.30
N LYS A 85 -77.94 -13.29 23.58
CA LYS A 85 -77.12 -12.17 23.07
C LYS A 85 -75.67 -12.35 23.54
N LYS A 86 -74.81 -12.91 22.67
CA LYS A 86 -73.36 -12.99 22.94
C LYS A 86 -72.80 -11.57 23.01
N LYS A 87 -72.34 -11.16 24.19
CA LYS A 87 -71.56 -9.91 24.35
C LYS A 87 -70.34 -9.97 23.41
N PRO A 88 -69.96 -8.86 22.73
CA PRO A 88 -68.79 -8.85 21.86
C PRO A 88 -67.55 -9.19 22.70
N SER A 89 -66.89 -10.30 22.37
CA SER A 89 -65.81 -10.83 23.18
C SER A 89 -64.52 -10.04 22.93
N ASN A 90 -63.93 -9.50 23.99
CA ASN A 90 -62.71 -8.68 23.97
C ASN A 90 -61.43 -9.51 23.72
N VAL A 91 -61.47 -10.40 22.73
CA VAL A 91 -60.43 -11.41 22.44
C VAL A 91 -59.21 -10.77 21.78
N GLY A 92 -59.43 -9.79 20.89
CA GLY A 92 -58.36 -9.13 20.13
C GLY A 92 -57.36 -8.33 20.98
N SER A 93 -57.78 -7.75 22.11
CA SER A 93 -56.85 -7.03 23.01
C SER A 93 -55.92 -7.99 23.75
N ARG A 94 -56.48 -9.10 24.26
CA ARG A 94 -55.76 -10.12 25.04
C ARG A 94 -54.71 -10.85 24.19
N GLN A 95 -55.02 -11.14 22.93
CA GLN A 95 -54.06 -11.73 21.99
C GLN A 95 -52.93 -10.75 21.62
N ARG A 96 -53.20 -9.45 21.44
CA ARG A 96 -52.16 -8.43 21.20
C ARG A 96 -51.17 -8.31 22.37
N MET A 97 -51.67 -8.30 23.61
CA MET A 97 -50.84 -8.30 24.83
C MET A 97 -49.91 -9.53 24.87
N HIS A 98 -50.45 -10.72 24.60
CA HIS A 98 -49.66 -11.96 24.57
C HIS A 98 -48.58 -11.95 23.48
N THR A 99 -48.89 -11.43 22.28
CA THR A 99 -47.90 -11.31 21.20
C THR A 99 -46.78 -10.34 21.55
N LYS A 100 -47.08 -9.16 22.11
CA LYS A 100 -46.04 -8.21 22.56
C LYS A 100 -45.16 -8.82 23.67
N ALA A 101 -45.74 -9.57 24.61
CA ALA A 101 -44.95 -10.28 25.63
C ALA A 101 -43.97 -11.31 25.02
N MET A 102 -44.39 -12.08 24.01
CA MET A 102 -43.53 -13.04 23.33
C MET A 102 -42.44 -12.37 22.47
N GLN A 103 -42.74 -11.22 21.86
CA GLN A 103 -41.76 -10.38 21.16
C GLN A 103 -40.64 -9.89 22.11
N TYR A 104 -41.00 -9.36 23.29
CA TYR A 104 -40.00 -8.92 24.28
C TYR A 104 -39.13 -10.08 24.78
N ARG A 105 -39.73 -11.23 25.11
CA ARG A 105 -38.99 -12.44 25.51
C ARG A 105 -38.05 -12.93 24.42
N PHE A 106 -38.41 -12.76 23.14
CA PHE A 106 -37.50 -13.05 22.03
C PHE A 106 -36.32 -12.09 21.94
N LEU A 107 -36.53 -10.77 22.13
CA LEU A 107 -35.45 -9.78 22.11
C LEU A 107 -34.46 -10.01 23.26
N GLU A 108 -34.95 -10.27 24.47
CA GLU A 108 -34.12 -10.65 25.62
C GLU A 108 -33.34 -11.95 25.36
N ALA A 109 -34.03 -12.98 24.85
CA ALA A 109 -33.39 -14.24 24.46
C ALA A 109 -32.36 -14.04 23.34
N LEU A 110 -32.52 -13.04 22.46
CA LEU A 110 -31.59 -12.72 21.39
C LEU A 110 -30.27 -12.21 21.94
N VAL A 111 -30.29 -11.22 22.85
CA VAL A 111 -29.08 -10.71 23.52
C VAL A 111 -28.36 -11.84 24.26
N ASN A 112 -29.09 -12.58 25.10
CA ASN A 112 -28.53 -13.68 25.91
C ASN A 112 -27.90 -14.82 25.06
N ASN A 113 -28.40 -15.07 23.85
CA ASN A 113 -27.90 -16.12 22.96
C ASN A 113 -26.85 -15.63 21.94
N ARG A 114 -26.10 -14.55 22.25
CA ARG A 114 -25.13 -13.92 21.33
C ARG A 114 -25.74 -13.62 19.96
N PHE A 115 -26.98 -13.15 19.99
CA PHE A 115 -27.77 -12.72 18.84
C PHE A 115 -28.04 -13.78 17.76
N CYS A 116 -27.97 -15.08 18.13
CA CYS A 116 -28.32 -16.18 17.23
C CYS A 116 -29.84 -16.42 17.18
N ILE A 117 -30.49 -16.03 16.07
CA ILE A 117 -31.95 -16.13 15.88
C ILE A 117 -32.49 -17.53 16.17
N TYR A 118 -31.84 -18.60 15.71
CA TYR A 118 -32.32 -19.98 15.95
C TYR A 118 -32.36 -20.32 17.44
N LYS A 119 -31.32 -19.96 18.19
CA LYS A 119 -31.26 -20.20 19.65
C LYS A 119 -32.25 -19.31 20.39
N ALA A 120 -32.38 -18.05 20.00
CA ALA A 120 -33.34 -17.10 20.56
C ALA A 120 -34.80 -17.57 20.34
N CYS A 121 -35.15 -18.02 19.14
CA CYS A 121 -36.47 -18.61 18.85
C CYS A 121 -36.75 -19.84 19.73
N LYS A 122 -35.76 -20.74 19.89
CA LYS A 122 -35.89 -21.92 20.74
C LYS A 122 -36.07 -21.55 22.22
N ALA A 123 -35.31 -20.58 22.73
CA ALA A 123 -35.39 -20.11 24.11
C ALA A 123 -36.69 -19.34 24.42
N ALA A 124 -37.21 -18.57 23.46
CA ALA A 124 -38.50 -17.87 23.58
C ALA A 124 -39.71 -18.79 23.32
N GLY A 125 -39.51 -20.03 22.87
CA GLY A 125 -40.59 -20.99 22.56
C GLY A 125 -41.37 -20.67 21.29
N ILE A 126 -40.77 -19.94 20.33
CA ILE A 126 -41.45 -19.46 19.12
C ILE A 126 -40.93 -20.14 17.84
N GLY A 127 -41.80 -20.23 16.84
CA GLY A 127 -41.38 -20.60 15.48
C GLY A 127 -40.58 -19.48 14.82
N ARG A 128 -39.57 -19.84 14.00
CA ARG A 128 -38.81 -18.88 13.18
C ARG A 128 -39.71 -18.05 12.25
N GLN A 129 -40.80 -18.65 11.77
CA GLN A 129 -41.78 -17.97 10.92
C GLN A 129 -42.44 -16.79 11.65
N SER A 130 -42.87 -16.98 12.91
CA SER A 130 -43.51 -15.95 13.73
C SER A 130 -42.62 -14.71 13.91
N PHE A 131 -41.30 -14.90 14.07
CA PHE A 131 -40.34 -13.79 14.10
C PHE A 131 -40.33 -12.98 12.78
N TYR A 132 -40.29 -13.66 11.62
CA TYR A 132 -40.31 -12.99 10.33
C TYR A 132 -41.65 -12.30 10.04
N ASP A 133 -42.76 -12.88 10.51
CA ASP A 133 -44.08 -12.28 10.39
C ASP A 133 -44.18 -11.02 11.26
N TRP A 134 -43.68 -11.05 12.50
CA TRP A 134 -43.58 -9.86 13.36
C TRP A 134 -42.69 -8.77 12.74
N LYS A 135 -41.51 -9.10 12.20
CA LYS A 135 -40.64 -8.12 11.53
C LYS A 135 -41.31 -7.43 10.32
N LYS A 136 -42.29 -8.08 9.69
CA LYS A 136 -43.06 -7.52 8.55
C LYS A 136 -44.27 -6.69 8.99
N ILE A 137 -45.00 -7.17 10.00
CA ILE A 137 -46.32 -6.63 10.39
C ILE A 137 -46.21 -5.56 11.48
N ASP A 138 -45.21 -5.67 12.35
CA ASP A 138 -45.07 -4.84 13.56
C ASP A 138 -43.84 -3.94 13.45
N ALA A 139 -44.08 -2.63 13.26
CA ALA A 139 -43.03 -1.64 13.10
C ALA A 139 -42.27 -1.37 14.41
N GLU A 140 -42.96 -1.34 15.57
CA GLU A 140 -42.32 -1.15 16.88
C GLU A 140 -41.36 -2.31 17.20
N PHE A 141 -41.74 -3.54 16.83
CA PHE A 141 -40.89 -4.70 17.01
C PHE A 141 -39.66 -4.66 16.07
N ARG A 142 -39.84 -4.18 14.84
CA ARG A 142 -38.74 -4.05 13.88
C ARG A 142 -37.69 -3.04 14.35
N GLU A 143 -38.13 -1.87 14.81
CA GLU A 143 -37.28 -0.81 15.37
C GLU A 143 -36.44 -1.34 16.54
N LYS A 144 -37.08 -1.93 17.57
CA LYS A 144 -36.38 -2.54 18.70
C LYS A 144 -35.46 -3.70 18.32
N TYR A 145 -35.78 -4.44 17.26
CA TYR A 145 -34.88 -5.46 16.73
C TYR A 145 -33.65 -4.84 16.06
N GLU A 146 -33.80 -3.70 15.39
CA GLU A 146 -32.73 -2.93 14.76
C GLU A 146 -31.83 -2.25 15.81
N ASP A 147 -32.37 -1.71 16.90
CA ASP A 147 -31.59 -1.25 18.07
C ASP A 147 -30.70 -2.38 18.65
N VAL A 148 -31.25 -3.59 18.75
CA VAL A 148 -30.54 -4.80 19.21
C VAL A 148 -29.55 -5.32 18.16
N LEU A 149 -29.64 -4.90 16.89
CA LEU A 149 -28.58 -5.11 15.90
C LEU A 149 -27.44 -4.10 16.06
N GLU A 150 -27.74 -2.84 16.38
CA GLU A 150 -26.68 -1.84 16.57
C GLU A 150 -25.86 -2.16 17.83
N ALA A 151 -26.53 -2.49 18.94
CA ALA A 151 -25.88 -2.97 20.17
C ALA A 151 -25.05 -4.26 19.98
N ARG A 152 -25.31 -5.05 18.92
CA ARG A 152 -24.48 -6.19 18.53
C ARG A 152 -23.18 -5.72 17.87
N ILE A 153 -23.24 -4.68 17.05
CA ILE A 153 -22.07 -4.08 16.38
C ILE A 153 -21.17 -3.46 17.46
N ASP A 154 -21.72 -2.70 18.41
CA ASP A 154 -20.97 -2.18 19.58
C ASP A 154 -20.21 -3.27 20.34
N ALA A 155 -20.87 -4.41 20.59
CA ALA A 155 -20.26 -5.56 21.26
C ALA A 155 -19.12 -6.19 20.44
N TRP A 156 -19.21 -6.16 19.11
CA TRP A 156 -18.14 -6.59 18.21
C TRP A 156 -17.00 -5.58 18.13
N GLU A 157 -17.27 -4.28 18.13
CA GLU A 157 -16.24 -3.23 18.19
C GLU A 157 -15.46 -3.30 19.50
N ALA A 158 -16.15 -3.47 20.63
CA ALA A 158 -15.52 -3.67 21.93
C ALA A 158 -14.66 -4.96 21.96
N ALA A 159 -15.10 -6.03 21.31
CA ALA A 159 -14.30 -7.26 21.20
C ALA A 159 -13.07 -7.08 20.28
N LEU A 160 -13.22 -6.40 19.15
CA LEU A 160 -12.12 -6.03 18.26
C LEU A 160 -11.08 -5.18 18.99
N HIS A 161 -11.52 -4.17 19.74
CA HIS A 161 -10.64 -3.31 20.53
C HIS A 161 -9.87 -4.09 21.61
N ARG A 162 -10.52 -5.04 22.30
CA ARG A 162 -9.83 -5.96 23.23
C ARG A 162 -8.79 -6.81 22.51
N ASN A 163 -9.10 -7.36 21.33
CA ASN A 163 -8.14 -8.16 20.55
C ASN A 163 -6.93 -7.34 20.07
N ILE A 164 -7.13 -6.05 19.75
CA ILE A 164 -6.05 -5.10 19.45
C ILE A 164 -5.15 -4.94 20.68
N MET A 165 -5.73 -4.70 21.86
CA MET A 165 -4.98 -4.52 23.12
C MET A 165 -4.23 -5.78 23.57
N VAL A 166 -4.73 -6.97 23.24
CA VAL A 166 -4.07 -8.26 23.51
C VAL A 166 -2.91 -8.54 22.54
N GLY A 167 -2.83 -7.85 21.40
CA GLY A 167 -1.75 -8.04 20.41
C GLY A 167 -2.10 -8.93 19.21
N SER A 168 -3.38 -9.05 18.83
CA SER A 168 -3.76 -9.82 17.64
C SER A 168 -3.46 -9.06 16.34
N ASP A 169 -2.41 -9.47 15.62
CA ASP A 169 -1.94 -8.85 14.36
C ASP A 169 -3.08 -8.54 13.38
N VAL A 170 -3.95 -9.51 13.11
CA VAL A 170 -5.08 -9.35 12.17
C VAL A 170 -6.05 -8.25 12.63
N SER A 171 -6.30 -8.16 13.94
CA SER A 171 -7.16 -7.13 14.52
C SER A 171 -6.50 -5.75 14.47
N ILE A 172 -5.19 -5.69 14.73
CA ILE A 172 -4.38 -4.45 14.65
C ILE A 172 -4.35 -3.93 13.22
N ILE A 173 -4.04 -4.78 12.24
CA ILE A 173 -4.02 -4.44 10.81
C ILE A 173 -5.40 -3.92 10.38
N PHE A 174 -6.49 -4.58 10.79
CA PHE A 174 -7.85 -4.13 10.46
C PHE A 174 -8.19 -2.75 11.10
N GLY A 175 -7.83 -2.53 12.36
CA GLY A 175 -7.98 -1.23 13.03
C GLY A 175 -7.19 -0.11 12.37
N LEU A 176 -5.96 -0.39 11.93
CA LEU A 176 -5.12 0.56 11.19
C LEU A 176 -5.67 0.85 9.78
N LYS A 177 -6.14 -0.16 9.05
CA LYS A 177 -6.79 0.02 7.73
C LYS A 177 -8.07 0.85 7.75
N THR A 178 -8.73 0.94 8.90
CA THR A 178 -9.99 1.69 9.07
C THR A 178 -9.75 3.08 9.66
N LYS A 179 -9.18 3.18 10.88
CA LYS A 179 -8.95 4.48 11.56
C LYS A 179 -7.61 5.13 11.17
N GLY A 180 -6.60 4.33 10.82
CA GLY A 180 -5.26 4.79 10.43
C GLY A 180 -5.12 5.28 8.99
N ARG A 181 -6.20 5.37 8.20
CA ARG A 181 -6.16 5.78 6.78
C ARG A 181 -5.43 7.11 6.54
N ARG A 182 -5.62 8.10 7.41
CA ARG A 182 -4.92 9.41 7.36
C ARG A 182 -3.40 9.31 7.50
N ARG A 183 -2.87 8.19 8.04
CA ARG A 183 -1.44 7.91 8.22
C ARG A 183 -0.87 6.97 7.14
N GLY A 184 -1.62 6.69 6.07
CA GLY A 184 -1.17 5.85 4.96
C GLY A 184 -1.46 4.35 5.08
N TYR A 185 -2.15 3.90 6.13
CA TYR A 185 -2.58 2.49 6.28
C TYR A 185 -3.79 2.10 5.40
N GLY A 186 -4.26 3.00 4.53
CA GLY A 186 -5.31 2.67 3.57
C GLY A 186 -4.81 1.74 2.47
N ASP A 187 -5.68 0.83 2.01
CA ASP A 187 -5.37 0.00 0.85
C ASP A 187 -5.20 0.89 -0.39
N LYS A 188 -4.02 0.84 -1.00
CA LYS A 188 -3.76 1.48 -2.30
C LYS A 188 -4.49 0.66 -3.37
N PRO A 189 -5.28 1.28 -4.26
CA PRO A 189 -5.85 0.56 -5.39
C PRO A 189 -4.71 0.01 -6.25
N MET A 190 -4.78 -1.28 -6.57
CA MET A 190 -3.89 -1.88 -7.57
C MET A 190 -4.28 -1.31 -8.94
N PRO A 191 -3.34 -0.89 -9.79
CA PRO A 191 -3.65 -0.43 -11.13
C PRO A 191 -4.30 -1.55 -11.95
N SER A 192 -5.20 -1.19 -12.86
CA SER A 192 -5.75 -2.10 -13.85
C SER A 192 -4.64 -2.75 -14.70
N LYS A 193 -4.89 -3.96 -15.22
CA LYS A 193 -3.91 -4.70 -16.04
C LYS A 193 -3.48 -3.91 -17.27
N GLU A 194 -4.39 -3.15 -17.86
CA GLU A 194 -4.16 -2.30 -19.03
C GLU A 194 -3.29 -1.08 -18.68
N ALA A 195 -3.53 -0.44 -17.53
CA ALA A 195 -2.66 0.63 -17.02
C ALA A 195 -1.23 0.14 -16.75
N VAL A 196 -1.06 -1.09 -16.24
CA VAL A 196 0.28 -1.69 -16.05
C VAL A 196 1.02 -1.81 -17.38
N VAL A 197 0.35 -2.27 -18.45
CA VAL A 197 0.97 -2.38 -19.79
C VAL A 197 1.42 -1.01 -20.32
N ILE A 198 0.56 0.01 -20.21
CA ILE A 198 0.91 1.38 -20.66
C ILE A 198 2.11 1.94 -19.87
N ILE A 199 2.19 1.66 -18.57
CA ILE A 199 3.32 2.08 -17.73
C ILE A 199 4.59 1.31 -18.12
N THR A 200 4.51 0.00 -18.43
CA THR A 200 5.69 -0.75 -18.89
C THR A 200 6.17 -0.30 -20.28
N ASP A 201 5.24 0.04 -21.18
CA ASP A 201 5.56 0.54 -22.52
C ASP A 201 6.23 1.92 -22.47
N LEU A 202 5.79 2.80 -21.56
CA LEU A 202 6.43 4.10 -21.28
C LEU A 202 7.83 3.92 -20.67
N LEU A 203 7.98 3.00 -19.71
CA LEU A 203 9.29 2.66 -19.12
C LEU A 203 10.25 2.01 -20.12
N ALA A 204 9.73 1.42 -21.20
CA ALA A 204 10.50 0.88 -22.31
C ALA A 204 10.74 1.90 -23.44
N GLU A 205 10.38 3.18 -23.24
CA GLU A 205 10.51 4.29 -24.19
C GLU A 205 9.78 4.07 -25.54
N THR A 206 8.87 3.10 -25.60
CA THR A 206 8.08 2.79 -26.82
C THR A 206 6.92 3.75 -27.06
N ILE A 207 6.53 4.52 -26.04
CA ILE A 207 5.41 5.46 -26.03
C ILE A 207 5.87 6.75 -25.37
N THR A 208 5.41 7.90 -25.85
CA THR A 208 5.70 9.20 -25.21
C THR A 208 4.87 9.43 -23.94
N THR A 209 5.37 10.20 -22.96
CA THR A 209 4.63 10.52 -21.72
C THR A 209 3.25 11.14 -21.98
N LYS A 210 3.13 11.97 -23.03
CA LYS A 210 1.85 12.55 -23.49
C LYS A 210 0.86 11.46 -23.91
N GLU A 211 1.31 10.54 -24.76
CA GLU A 211 0.46 9.46 -25.26
C GLU A 211 0.08 8.46 -24.15
N ALA A 212 1.02 8.10 -23.27
CA ALA A 212 0.74 7.27 -22.10
C ALA A 212 -0.32 7.90 -21.18
N ALA A 213 -0.24 9.22 -20.94
CA ALA A 213 -1.23 9.95 -20.15
C ALA A 213 -2.63 9.94 -20.80
N TYR A 214 -2.74 10.12 -22.12
CA TYR A 214 -4.02 9.97 -22.83
C TYR A 214 -4.57 8.55 -22.77
N ARG A 215 -3.74 7.52 -22.97
CA ARG A 215 -4.16 6.12 -22.87
C ARG A 215 -4.70 5.77 -21.47
N LEU A 216 -4.05 6.25 -20.40
CA LEU A 216 -4.54 6.08 -19.02
C LEU A 216 -5.85 6.84 -18.75
N TYR A 217 -5.98 8.07 -19.27
CA TYR A 217 -7.21 8.85 -19.17
C TYR A 217 -8.41 8.14 -19.85
N MET A 218 -8.20 7.53 -21.02
CA MET A 218 -9.24 6.78 -21.74
C MET A 218 -9.71 5.52 -21.00
N ILE A 219 -8.86 4.92 -20.16
CA ILE A 219 -9.21 3.79 -19.27
C ILE A 219 -9.95 4.27 -18.00
N GLY A 220 -9.97 5.59 -17.74
CA GLY A 220 -10.54 6.18 -16.52
C GLY A 220 -9.62 6.07 -15.30
N GLU A 221 -8.35 5.70 -15.50
CA GLU A 221 -7.35 5.61 -14.44
C GLU A 221 -6.74 6.97 -14.14
N LYS A 222 -6.34 7.19 -12.89
CA LYS A 222 -5.70 8.45 -12.49
C LYS A 222 -4.28 8.49 -13.03
N ILE A 223 -3.98 9.52 -13.84
CA ILE A 223 -2.61 9.80 -14.31
C ILE A 223 -1.67 9.91 -13.09
N PRO A 224 -0.60 9.09 -13.01
CA PRO A 224 0.36 9.15 -11.92
C PRO A 224 1.04 10.51 -11.82
N ASP A 225 1.30 10.98 -10.59
CA ASP A 225 1.84 12.32 -10.35
C ASP A 225 3.23 12.52 -10.99
N ALA A 226 4.03 11.45 -11.12
CA ALA A 226 5.30 11.47 -11.85
C ALA A 226 5.13 11.88 -13.34
N MET A 227 4.08 11.40 -14.02
CA MET A 227 3.81 11.79 -15.40
C MET A 227 3.34 13.24 -15.49
N LYS A 228 2.56 13.73 -14.51
CA LYS A 228 2.13 15.14 -14.47
C LYS A 228 3.33 16.07 -14.37
N ILE A 229 4.23 15.79 -13.41
CA ILE A 229 5.48 16.54 -13.24
C ILE A 229 6.28 16.56 -14.54
N GLU A 230 6.38 15.43 -15.25
CA GLU A 230 7.10 15.37 -16.52
C GLU A 230 6.42 16.14 -17.66
N LEU A 231 5.09 16.16 -17.71
CA LEU A 231 4.32 16.97 -18.66
C LEU A 231 4.37 18.47 -18.33
N GLU A 232 4.52 18.82 -17.06
CA GLU A 232 4.64 20.19 -16.54
C GLU A 232 6.07 20.75 -16.65
N LYS A 233 7.09 19.92 -16.91
CA LYS A 233 8.46 20.37 -17.22
C LYS A 233 8.46 21.19 -18.52
N THR A 234 8.31 22.50 -18.40
CA THR A 234 8.75 23.43 -19.43
C THR A 234 10.25 23.20 -19.65
N PRO A 235 10.72 22.99 -20.89
CA PRO A 235 12.15 22.99 -21.15
C PRO A 235 12.68 24.35 -20.74
N VAL A 236 13.59 24.37 -19.75
CA VAL A 236 14.37 25.56 -19.47
C VAL A 236 15.19 25.81 -20.74
N PRO A 237 15.08 26.99 -21.39
CA PRO A 237 15.96 27.28 -22.51
C PRO A 237 17.39 27.17 -22.00
N GLU A 238 18.20 26.34 -22.66
CA GLU A 238 19.62 26.30 -22.35
C GLU A 238 20.15 27.73 -22.45
N PRO A 239 20.87 28.25 -21.44
CA PRO A 239 21.44 29.58 -21.55
C PRO A 239 22.31 29.59 -22.80
N GLU A 240 22.05 30.53 -23.71
CA GLU A 240 22.89 30.72 -24.88
C GLU A 240 24.34 30.81 -24.37
N PRO A 241 25.28 30.06 -24.96
CA PRO A 241 26.65 30.10 -24.46
C PRO A 241 27.13 31.55 -24.53
N ASP A 242 27.69 32.06 -23.41
CA ASP A 242 28.37 33.35 -23.32
C ASP A 242 29.62 33.32 -24.22
N LEU A 243 29.40 33.33 -25.53
CA LEU A 243 30.43 33.45 -26.53
C LEU A 243 31.01 34.86 -26.38
N PRO A 244 32.33 35.00 -26.16
CA PRO A 244 32.95 36.31 -26.23
C PRO A 244 32.62 36.92 -27.61
N PRO A 245 32.48 38.25 -27.71
CA PRO A 245 32.22 38.88 -29.00
C PRO A 245 33.28 38.43 -30.00
N ALA A 246 32.84 37.98 -31.17
CA ALA A 246 33.74 37.53 -32.22
C ALA A 246 34.73 38.68 -32.52
N ILE A 247 36.00 38.45 -32.22
CA ILE A 247 37.07 39.37 -32.60
C ILE A 247 37.25 39.15 -34.10
N GLU A 248 36.99 40.18 -34.89
CA GLU A 248 37.23 40.15 -36.34
C GLU A 248 38.67 39.70 -36.62
N ASP A 249 38.88 38.87 -37.64
CA ASP A 249 40.17 38.21 -37.91
C ASP A 249 41.34 39.21 -38.00
N ASP A 250 41.08 40.40 -38.59
CA ASP A 250 42.04 41.51 -38.69
C ASP A 250 42.48 42.07 -37.32
N GLU A 251 41.59 42.11 -36.33
CA GLU A 251 41.92 42.59 -34.97
C GLU A 251 42.68 41.51 -34.18
N LEU A 252 42.33 40.24 -34.39
CA LEU A 252 43.02 39.10 -33.79
C LEU A 252 44.48 39.02 -34.27
N GLU A 253 44.71 39.13 -35.57
CA GLU A 253 46.05 39.15 -36.18
C GLU A 253 46.90 40.33 -35.65
N ARG A 254 46.31 41.52 -35.52
CA ARG A 254 47.02 42.68 -34.94
C ARG A 254 47.40 42.48 -33.48
N LYS A 255 46.49 41.93 -32.66
CA LYS A 255 46.77 41.58 -31.26
C LYS A 255 47.88 40.54 -31.14
N TYR A 256 47.90 39.54 -32.03
CA TYR A 256 48.95 38.53 -32.11
C TYR A 256 50.31 39.14 -32.47
N GLN A 257 50.36 39.99 -33.51
CA GLN A 257 51.58 40.69 -33.92
C GLN A 257 52.13 41.61 -32.81
N GLU A 258 51.26 42.36 -32.12
CA GLU A 258 51.68 43.17 -30.96
C GLU A 258 52.23 42.32 -29.82
N GLN A 259 51.66 41.13 -29.58
CA GLN A 259 52.13 40.22 -28.53
C GLN A 259 53.49 39.62 -28.88
N MET A 260 53.69 39.22 -30.14
CA MET A 260 55.00 38.77 -30.66
C MET A 260 56.05 39.89 -30.54
N ALA A 261 55.74 41.09 -31.02
CA ALA A 261 56.66 42.24 -30.92
C ALA A 261 57.04 42.60 -29.48
N LYS A 262 56.13 42.46 -28.52
CA LYS A 262 56.43 42.63 -27.08
C LYS A 262 57.38 41.53 -26.55
N GLN A 263 57.20 40.28 -26.98
CA GLN A 263 58.13 39.20 -26.63
C GLN A 263 59.52 39.42 -27.24
N ASP A 264 59.59 39.83 -28.51
CA ASP A 264 60.86 40.08 -29.20
C ASP A 264 61.59 41.30 -28.60
N GLN A 265 60.88 42.39 -28.31
CA GLN A 265 61.45 43.54 -27.57
C GLN A 265 62.02 43.12 -26.20
N GLN A 266 61.32 42.23 -25.50
CA GLN A 266 61.82 41.69 -24.23
C GLN A 266 63.08 40.83 -24.44
N ARG A 267 63.11 39.98 -25.48
CA ARG A 267 64.23 39.08 -25.80
C ARG A 267 65.48 39.80 -26.27
N ASP A 268 65.32 40.82 -27.11
CA ASP A 268 66.43 41.46 -27.83
C ASP A 268 66.94 42.72 -27.12
N THR A 269 66.07 43.46 -26.43
CA THR A 269 66.46 44.69 -25.73
C THR A 269 66.59 44.47 -24.22
N TRP A 270 65.55 43.94 -23.57
CA TRP A 270 65.49 43.87 -22.11
C TRP A 270 66.37 42.76 -21.52
N LEU A 271 66.35 41.54 -22.09
CA LEU A 271 67.15 40.42 -21.59
C LEU A 271 68.68 40.69 -21.67
N PRO A 272 69.25 41.24 -22.76
CA PRO A 272 70.69 41.51 -22.85
C PRO A 272 71.13 42.62 -21.91
N GLY A 273 70.45 43.78 -21.91
CA GLY A 273 70.76 44.88 -20.99
C GLY A 273 70.72 44.44 -19.52
N ARG A 274 69.67 43.71 -19.13
CA ARG A 274 69.56 43.17 -17.76
C ARG A 274 70.62 42.12 -17.42
N ARG A 275 71.15 41.38 -18.40
CA ARG A 275 72.30 40.48 -18.19
C ARG A 275 73.60 41.26 -17.95
N GLU A 276 73.78 42.39 -18.62
CA GLU A 276 74.92 43.29 -18.42
C GLU A 276 74.83 43.99 -17.05
N GLU A 277 73.67 44.53 -16.69
CA GLU A 277 73.38 45.08 -15.35
C GLU A 277 73.68 44.06 -14.24
N VAL A 278 73.14 42.83 -14.34
CA VAL A 278 73.37 41.76 -13.35
C VAL A 278 74.85 41.35 -13.32
N LYS A 279 75.56 41.38 -14.45
CA LYS A 279 77.00 41.12 -14.50
C LYS A 279 77.81 42.24 -13.83
N ALA A 280 77.41 43.50 -13.98
CA ALA A 280 78.02 44.65 -13.32
C ALA A 280 77.81 44.58 -11.80
N ILE A 281 76.56 44.41 -11.35
CA ILE A 281 76.20 44.23 -9.93
C ILE A 281 76.96 43.04 -9.31
N LYS A 282 77.09 41.92 -10.05
CA LYS A 282 77.86 40.76 -9.58
C LYS A 282 79.37 41.01 -9.54
N GLY A 283 79.88 41.97 -10.34
CA GLY A 283 81.24 42.47 -10.22
C GLY A 283 81.42 43.28 -8.94
N GLU A 284 80.61 44.32 -8.75
CA GLU A 284 80.63 45.20 -7.58
C GLU A 284 80.47 44.43 -6.26
N LEU A 285 79.54 43.47 -6.21
CA LEU A 285 79.28 42.65 -5.02
C LEU A 285 80.44 41.69 -4.69
N LYS A 286 81.26 41.31 -5.68
CA LYS A 286 82.43 40.44 -5.47
C LYS A 286 83.56 41.16 -4.71
N ASP A 287 83.64 42.48 -4.84
CA ASP A 287 84.58 43.31 -4.08
C ASP A 287 84.05 43.66 -2.68
N GLN A 288 82.74 43.50 -2.45
CA GLN A 288 82.04 43.72 -1.18
C GLN A 288 81.68 42.40 -0.46
N ASP A 289 82.44 41.32 -0.73
CA ASP A 289 82.09 39.95 -0.34
C ASP A 289 82.19 39.72 1.19
N SER A 290 81.14 40.17 1.89
CA SER A 290 80.99 40.15 3.34
C SER A 290 80.91 38.73 3.94
N PHE A 291 80.89 37.71 3.08
CA PHE A 291 80.94 36.29 3.43
C PHE A 291 82.29 35.63 3.09
N SER A 292 83.30 36.40 2.69
CA SER A 292 84.68 35.93 2.60
C SER A 292 85.18 35.43 3.97
N PRO A 293 85.93 34.31 4.05
CA PRO A 293 86.42 33.76 5.31
C PRO A 293 87.45 34.65 6.06
N GLU A 294 87.83 35.79 5.48
CA GLU A 294 88.63 36.83 6.16
C GLU A 294 87.73 37.84 6.91
N ALA A 295 86.59 38.24 6.34
CA ALA A 295 85.63 39.16 7.00
C ALA A 295 85.03 38.56 8.29
N VAL A 296 84.86 37.23 8.34
CA VAL A 296 84.40 36.50 9.53
C VAL A 296 85.46 36.47 10.65
N LYS A 297 86.74 36.77 10.35
CA LYS A 297 87.80 36.85 11.38
C LYS A 297 87.86 38.22 12.05
N GLU A 298 87.50 39.29 11.35
CA GLU A 298 87.53 40.66 11.91
C GLU A 298 86.36 40.94 12.86
N THR A 299 85.27 40.17 12.76
CA THR A 299 84.09 40.28 13.64
C THR A 299 84.19 39.46 14.94
N ASN A 300 85.30 38.72 15.14
CA ASN A 300 85.44 37.76 16.23
C ASN A 300 86.73 37.99 17.06
N ARG A 301 87.07 39.27 17.28
CA ARG A 301 88.23 39.74 18.05
C ARG A 301 87.85 40.85 19.04
#